data_AF-U7DY83-F1
#
_entry.id   AF-U7DY83-F1
#
_cell.length_a   1.000
_cell.length_b   1.000
_cell.length_c   1.000
_cell.angle_alpha   90.00
_cell.angle_beta   90.00
_cell.angle_gamma   90.00
#
_symmetry.space_group_name_H-M   'P 1'
#
loop_
_entity.id
_entity.type
_entity.pdbx_description
1 polymer ?
#
loop_
_entity_poly.entity_id
_entity_poly.type
_entity_poly.pdbx_seq_one_letter_code
_entity_poly.pdbx_strand_id
1 'polypeptide(L)'
;MNGVNFASAGTGALVETHQGKVIDLKTQLRYFKEVEKLPRQKLSDEVAKTLVSSALYLFSIGSNDYFVPFITNPTALQSYNRNEYIRMVIGNLTSALKRTRTRSSGCMDEVAVLTKLHNRELSKVLKKLERQFNGFKYSNFDFYTSHSERINHPTKYGSKCGLNKFELCDNASEYLFFDGIHPADEVHNQFAKLLWSGNPDVGGPYSVKTLFEE
;
A
#
# COMPACT_ATOMS: atom_id res chain seq x y z
N MET A 1 -4.52 -17.79 12.33
CA MET A 1 -4.28 -16.36 12.02
C MET A 1 -5.04 -15.56 13.05
N ASN A 2 -4.36 -14.66 13.77
CA ASN A 2 -4.92 -13.98 14.94
C ASN A 2 -5.06 -12.47 14.66
N GLY A 3 -5.76 -12.12 13.58
CA GLY A 3 -5.90 -10.74 13.11
C GLY A 3 -7.15 -10.56 12.26
N VAL A 4 -7.47 -9.32 11.93
CA VAL A 4 -8.67 -8.93 11.17
C VAL A 4 -8.26 -8.11 9.95
N ASN A 5 -8.81 -8.44 8.78
CA ASN A 5 -8.58 -7.70 7.54
C ASN A 5 -9.80 -6.84 7.21
N PHE A 6 -9.57 -5.55 6.93
CA PHE A 6 -10.60 -4.58 6.53
C PHE A 6 -10.48 -4.13 5.07
N ALA A 7 -9.46 -4.58 4.33
CA ALA A 7 -9.18 -4.11 2.99
C ALA A 7 -10.28 -4.50 1.98
N SER A 8 -10.63 -3.56 1.11
CA SER A 8 -11.55 -3.77 -0.02
C SER A 8 -10.78 -3.72 -1.33
N ALA A 9 -11.02 -4.68 -2.23
CA ALA A 9 -10.55 -4.59 -3.61
C ALA A 9 -11.04 -3.27 -4.24
N GLY A 10 -10.23 -2.67 -5.13
CA GLY A 10 -10.51 -1.41 -5.79
C GLY A 10 -10.49 -0.14 -4.91
N THR A 11 -10.31 -0.24 -3.59
CA THR A 11 -10.34 0.94 -2.70
C THR A 11 -9.19 1.92 -2.98
N GLY A 12 -9.51 3.21 -2.98
CA GLY A 12 -8.54 4.30 -2.91
C GLY A 12 -8.46 4.93 -1.53
N ALA A 13 -7.48 5.81 -1.35
CA ALA A 13 -7.42 6.76 -0.25
C ALA A 13 -8.44 7.91 -0.42
N LEU A 14 -8.82 8.22 -1.65
CA LEU A 14 -9.92 9.13 -1.98
C LEU A 14 -11.26 8.39 -1.90
N VAL A 15 -12.31 9.08 -1.45
CA VAL A 15 -13.67 8.52 -1.33
C VAL A 15 -14.38 8.46 -2.70
N GLU A 16 -13.86 9.26 -3.63
CA GLU A 16 -14.22 9.33 -5.03
C GLU A 16 -13.76 8.08 -5.82
N THR A 17 -12.68 7.42 -5.38
CA THR A 17 -12.10 6.25 -6.04
C THR A 17 -13.03 5.05 -5.93
N HIS A 18 -13.66 4.68 -7.06
CA HIS A 18 -14.74 3.69 -7.13
C HIS A 18 -15.93 4.01 -6.19
N GLN A 19 -16.28 5.29 -6.03
CA GLN A 19 -17.38 5.74 -5.15
C GLN A 19 -18.66 4.89 -5.32
N GLY A 20 -19.18 4.38 -4.19
CA GLY A 20 -20.39 3.55 -4.15
C GLY A 20 -20.21 2.09 -4.61
N LYS A 21 -19.02 1.68 -5.07
CA LYS A 21 -18.71 0.30 -5.51
C LYS A 21 -17.73 -0.44 -4.59
N VAL A 22 -17.12 0.25 -3.63
CA VAL A 22 -16.10 -0.30 -2.70
C VAL A 22 -16.38 0.13 -1.27
N ILE A 23 -15.82 -0.60 -0.30
CA ILE A 23 -15.79 -0.13 1.09
C ILE A 23 -14.65 0.90 1.20
N ASP A 24 -15.00 2.19 1.21
CA ASP A 24 -14.01 3.27 1.26
C ASP A 24 -13.14 3.25 2.54
N LEU A 25 -11.96 3.89 2.49
CA LEU A 25 -11.01 3.93 3.62
C LEU A 25 -11.64 4.47 4.92
N LYS A 26 -12.57 5.45 4.82
CA LYS A 26 -13.29 6.01 5.98
C LYS A 26 -14.19 4.95 6.64
N THR A 27 -14.77 4.06 5.84
CA THR A 27 -15.63 2.97 6.27
C THR A 27 -14.82 1.79 6.80
N GLN A 28 -13.66 1.48 6.20
CA GLN A 28 -12.70 0.51 6.76
C GLN A 28 -12.23 0.95 8.15
N LEU A 29 -11.85 2.22 8.31
CA LEU A 29 -11.48 2.81 9.60
C LEU A 29 -12.64 2.86 10.61
N ARG A 30 -13.90 2.95 10.14
CA ARG A 30 -15.09 2.78 11.00
C ARG A 30 -15.21 1.34 11.49
N TYR A 31 -15.07 0.35 10.62
CA TYR A 31 -15.13 -1.07 11.03
C TYR A 31 -13.99 -1.44 11.99
N PHE A 32 -12.79 -0.91 11.77
CA PHE A 32 -11.70 -1.03 12.74
C PHE A 32 -12.10 -0.49 14.12
N LYS A 33 -12.68 0.72 14.21
CA LYS A 33 -13.12 1.32 15.48
C LYS A 33 -14.25 0.56 16.17
N GLU A 34 -15.07 -0.20 15.45
CA GLU A 34 -16.05 -1.10 16.09
C GLU A 34 -15.38 -2.36 16.63
N VAL A 35 -14.40 -2.92 15.91
CA VAL A 35 -13.59 -4.07 16.38
C VAL A 35 -12.70 -3.69 17.58
N GLU A 36 -12.15 -2.48 17.61
CA GLU A 36 -11.31 -1.92 18.71
C GLU A 36 -12.04 -1.94 20.07
N LYS A 37 -13.38 -1.90 20.07
CA LYS A 37 -14.21 -1.96 21.29
C LYS A 37 -14.37 -3.39 21.82
N LEU A 38 -14.28 -4.41 20.97
CA LEU A 38 -14.59 -5.80 21.32
C LEU A 38 -13.64 -6.40 22.38
N PRO A 39 -12.32 -6.11 22.40
CA PRO A 39 -11.44 -6.53 23.49
C PRO A 39 -11.93 -6.08 24.88
N ARG A 40 -12.40 -4.83 25.02
CA ARG A 40 -12.90 -4.29 26.31
C ARG A 40 -14.19 -4.93 26.80
N GLN A 41 -14.90 -5.65 25.93
CA GLN A 41 -16.10 -6.42 26.29
C GLN A 41 -15.77 -7.82 26.84
N LYS A 42 -14.51 -8.24 26.77
CA LYS A 42 -14.08 -9.64 27.07
C LYS A 42 -12.82 -9.73 27.94
N LEU A 43 -12.06 -8.64 28.07
CA LEU A 43 -10.78 -8.54 28.76
C LEU A 43 -10.80 -7.31 29.67
N SER A 44 -9.90 -7.23 30.64
CA SER A 44 -9.73 -5.99 31.42
C SER A 44 -9.28 -4.82 30.52
N ASP A 45 -9.61 -3.58 30.90
CA ASP A 45 -9.21 -2.39 30.13
C ASP A 45 -7.69 -2.31 29.90
N GLU A 46 -6.88 -2.80 30.84
CA GLU A 46 -5.42 -2.87 30.72
C GLU A 46 -4.99 -3.86 29.62
N VAL A 47 -5.47 -5.11 29.66
CA VAL A 47 -5.14 -6.12 28.64
C VAL A 47 -5.70 -5.72 27.27
N ALA A 48 -6.92 -5.16 27.23
CA ALA A 48 -7.53 -4.66 26.01
C ALA A 48 -6.76 -3.48 25.40
N LYS A 49 -6.30 -2.53 26.23
CA LYS A 49 -5.45 -1.40 25.81
C LYS A 49 -4.12 -1.91 25.27
N THR A 50 -3.44 -2.78 26.00
CA THR A 50 -2.15 -3.36 25.59
C THR A 50 -2.28 -4.05 24.24
N LEU A 51 -3.26 -4.95 24.08
CA LEU A 51 -3.54 -5.68 22.83
C LEU A 51 -3.76 -4.75 21.62
N VAL A 52 -4.47 -3.63 21.79
CA VAL A 52 -4.68 -2.65 20.71
C VAL A 52 -3.41 -1.84 20.44
N SER A 53 -2.64 -1.49 21.47
CA SER A 53 -1.41 -0.70 21.33
C SER A 53 -0.20 -1.46 20.79
N SER A 54 -0.14 -2.79 20.98
CA SER A 54 0.92 -3.67 20.46
C SER A 54 0.54 -4.37 19.15
N ALA A 55 -0.63 -4.05 18.57
CA ALA A 55 -1.05 -4.64 17.30
C ALA A 55 -0.25 -4.05 16.13
N LEU A 56 0.11 -4.91 15.16
CA LEU A 56 0.70 -4.47 13.90
C LEU A 56 -0.39 -3.98 12.93
N TYR A 57 -0.25 -2.73 12.46
CA TYR A 57 -1.18 -2.10 11.52
C TYR A 57 -0.60 -2.06 10.10
N LEU A 58 -1.05 -2.97 9.23
CA LEU A 58 -0.64 -3.03 7.83
C LEU A 58 -1.57 -2.21 6.93
N PHE A 59 -1.02 -1.30 6.13
CA PHE A 59 -1.74 -0.51 5.13
C PHE A 59 -1.15 -0.75 3.74
N SER A 60 -2.00 -1.07 2.75
CA SER A 60 -1.63 -1.14 1.34
C SER A 60 -2.78 -0.57 0.51
N ILE A 61 -2.65 0.69 0.11
CA ILE A 61 -3.71 1.52 -0.45
C ILE A 61 -3.09 2.76 -1.13
N GLY A 62 -3.74 3.30 -2.17
CA GLY A 62 -3.24 4.46 -2.93
C GLY A 62 -3.04 4.19 -4.43
N SER A 63 -2.86 2.93 -4.83
CA SER A 63 -2.67 2.53 -6.23
C SER A 63 -3.90 2.83 -7.10
N ASN A 64 -5.09 2.47 -6.60
CA ASN A 64 -6.36 2.71 -7.31
C ASN A 64 -6.62 4.20 -7.57
N ASP A 65 -6.17 5.11 -6.70
CA ASP A 65 -6.35 6.56 -6.93
C ASP A 65 -5.57 7.05 -8.15
N TYR A 66 -4.42 6.45 -8.48
CA TYR A 66 -3.67 6.80 -9.69
C TYR A 66 -4.13 6.02 -10.93
N PHE A 67 -4.70 4.83 -10.73
CA PHE A 67 -5.07 3.90 -11.81
C PHE A 67 -6.51 4.11 -12.34
N VAL A 68 -7.47 4.38 -11.45
CA VAL A 68 -8.89 4.51 -11.81
C VAL A 68 -9.17 5.73 -12.69
N PRO A 69 -8.63 6.94 -12.42
CA PRO A 69 -8.80 8.07 -13.32
C PRO A 69 -8.17 7.81 -14.70
N PHE A 70 -7.00 7.16 -14.74
CA PHE A 70 -6.28 6.85 -15.98
C PHE A 70 -7.12 5.96 -16.93
N ILE A 71 -7.83 4.95 -16.39
CA ILE A 71 -8.71 4.08 -17.19
C ILE A 71 -10.06 4.74 -17.49
N THR A 72 -10.70 5.36 -16.50
CA THR A 72 -12.10 5.81 -16.64
C THR A 72 -12.26 7.16 -17.33
N ASN A 73 -11.25 8.04 -17.25
CA ASN A 73 -11.23 9.33 -17.92
C ASN A 73 -9.78 9.85 -18.06
N PRO A 74 -9.05 9.49 -19.13
CA PRO A 74 -7.63 9.84 -19.29
C PRO A 74 -7.32 11.35 -19.22
N THR A 75 -8.28 12.22 -19.57
CA THR A 75 -8.12 13.67 -19.49
C THR A 75 -8.46 14.26 -18.11
N ALA A 76 -9.06 13.49 -17.19
CA ALA A 76 -9.27 13.93 -15.81
C ALA A 76 -7.95 14.20 -15.07
N LEU A 77 -6.91 13.38 -15.28
CA LEU A 77 -5.58 13.64 -14.72
C LEU A 77 -4.90 14.88 -15.32
N GLN A 78 -5.36 15.35 -16.48
CA GLN A 78 -4.89 16.59 -17.11
C GLN A 78 -5.63 17.83 -16.58
N SER A 79 -6.89 17.70 -16.14
CA SER A 79 -7.67 18.81 -15.56
C SER A 79 -7.25 19.15 -14.13
N TYR A 80 -6.71 18.19 -13.38
CA TYR A 80 -6.07 18.45 -12.09
C TYR A 80 -4.59 18.82 -12.25
N ASN A 81 -4.14 19.84 -11.52
CA ASN A 81 -2.72 20.04 -11.29
C ASN A 81 -2.15 18.78 -10.59
N ARG A 82 -1.26 18.04 -11.27
CA ARG A 82 -0.71 16.76 -10.77
C ARG A 82 -0.16 16.84 -9.34
N ASN A 83 0.39 17.99 -8.95
CA ASN A 83 0.88 18.23 -7.59
C ASN A 83 -0.24 18.35 -6.56
N GLU A 84 -1.42 18.85 -6.95
CA GLU A 84 -2.63 18.89 -6.13
C GLU A 84 -3.27 17.50 -6.04
N TYR A 85 -3.35 16.74 -7.14
CA TYR A 85 -3.88 15.37 -7.09
C TYR A 85 -3.05 14.46 -6.18
N ILE A 86 -1.72 14.46 -6.31
CA ILE A 86 -0.83 13.78 -5.33
C ILE A 86 -1.10 14.31 -3.92
N ARG A 87 -1.23 15.63 -3.72
CA ARG A 87 -1.55 16.23 -2.41
C ARG A 87 -2.92 15.85 -1.87
N MET A 88 -3.86 15.36 -2.67
CA MET A 88 -5.16 14.81 -2.23
C MET A 88 -5.03 13.33 -1.86
N VAL A 89 -4.43 12.50 -2.73
CA VAL A 89 -4.23 11.06 -2.46
C VAL A 89 -3.34 10.83 -1.25
N ILE A 90 -2.15 11.45 -1.26
CA ILE A 90 -1.31 11.57 -0.06
C ILE A 90 -2.18 12.23 1.00
N GLY A 91 -2.80 13.37 0.73
CA GLY A 91 -3.65 14.17 1.63
C GLY A 91 -4.66 13.43 2.50
N ASN A 92 -5.28 12.34 2.04
CA ASN A 92 -6.20 11.53 2.85
C ASN A 92 -5.44 10.55 3.76
N LEU A 93 -4.49 9.78 3.23
CA LEU A 93 -3.51 9.00 4.03
C LEU A 93 -2.77 9.90 5.06
N THR A 94 -2.63 11.16 4.68
CA THR A 94 -1.90 12.24 5.34
C THR A 94 -2.85 13.15 6.14
N SER A 95 -4.15 12.91 6.15
CA SER A 95 -5.08 13.50 7.13
C SER A 95 -5.02 12.74 8.44
N ALA A 96 -4.68 11.44 8.38
CA ALA A 96 -3.99 10.79 9.49
C ALA A 96 -2.58 11.42 9.72
N LEU A 97 -1.72 11.61 8.70
CA LEU A 97 -0.25 11.66 8.94
C LEU A 97 0.62 12.93 8.60
N LYS A 98 0.33 13.75 7.56
CA LYS A 98 0.79 15.18 7.32
C LYS A 98 2.29 15.45 6.92
N ARG A 99 2.77 16.04 5.78
CA ARG A 99 2.27 16.45 4.41
C ARG A 99 3.42 17.04 3.46
N THR A 100 3.29 17.00 2.10
CA THR A 100 3.93 17.85 0.99
C THR A 100 5.44 17.74 0.58
N ARG A 101 5.96 18.02 -0.66
CA ARG A 101 5.51 18.37 -2.06
C ARG A 101 6.61 18.00 -3.16
N THR A 102 6.32 17.71 -4.47
CA THR A 102 7.07 18.04 -5.79
C THR A 102 6.54 17.30 -7.09
N ARG A 103 7.20 17.36 -8.29
CA ARG A 103 6.59 17.38 -9.66
C ARG A 103 7.24 16.51 -10.81
N SER A 104 6.41 16.07 -11.79
CA SER A 104 6.71 15.69 -13.23
C SER A 104 7.55 14.41 -13.55
N SER A 105 7.40 13.69 -14.69
CA SER A 105 6.33 13.57 -15.75
C SER A 105 6.55 12.37 -16.73
N GLY A 106 5.50 11.84 -17.40
CA GLY A 106 5.51 10.75 -18.42
C GLY A 106 4.08 10.40 -18.92
N CYS A 107 3.82 9.21 -19.51
CA CYS A 107 2.44 8.73 -19.86
C CYS A 107 2.04 7.42 -19.15
N MET A 108 2.57 6.23 -19.53
CA MET A 108 2.60 5.09 -18.59
C MET A 108 3.56 5.40 -17.43
N ASP A 109 4.63 6.14 -17.74
CA ASP A 109 5.46 6.80 -16.75
C ASP A 109 4.74 7.94 -16.00
N GLU A 110 3.51 8.33 -16.36
CA GLU A 110 2.73 9.22 -15.49
C GLU A 110 2.37 8.50 -14.19
N VAL A 111 1.87 7.27 -14.27
CA VAL A 111 1.57 6.42 -13.10
C VAL A 111 2.85 6.06 -12.34
N ALA A 112 3.96 5.80 -13.04
CA ALA A 112 5.26 5.55 -12.40
C ALA A 112 5.83 6.81 -11.70
N VAL A 113 5.65 8.00 -12.29
CA VAL A 113 6.02 9.30 -11.68
C VAL A 113 5.13 9.62 -10.50
N LEU A 114 3.82 9.43 -10.62
CA LEU A 114 2.84 9.60 -9.54
C LEU A 114 3.20 8.70 -8.36
N THR A 115 3.56 7.43 -8.61
CA THR A 115 4.02 6.47 -7.60
C THR A 115 5.37 6.86 -6.99
N LYS A 116 6.37 7.23 -7.79
CA LYS A 116 7.68 7.72 -7.29
C LYS A 116 7.53 8.94 -6.40
N LEU A 117 6.66 9.87 -6.79
CA LEU A 117 6.34 11.05 -5.98
C LEU A 117 5.56 10.65 -4.72
N HIS A 118 4.57 9.75 -4.82
CA HIS A 118 3.84 9.21 -3.67
C HIS A 118 4.80 8.62 -2.62
N ASN A 119 5.68 7.70 -3.01
CA ASN A 119 6.61 7.04 -2.09
C ASN A 119 7.57 8.05 -1.42
N ARG A 120 8.06 9.05 -2.19
CA ARG A 120 8.90 10.14 -1.65
C ARG A 120 8.14 11.03 -0.66
N GLU A 121 6.85 11.26 -0.88
CA GLU A 121 6.00 12.06 0.00
C GLU A 121 5.63 11.27 1.27
N LEU A 122 5.26 10.00 1.13
CA LEU A 122 4.97 9.08 2.23
C LEU A 122 6.18 8.92 3.17
N SER A 123 7.39 8.76 2.64
CA SER A 123 8.63 8.68 3.45
C SER A 123 8.85 9.94 4.31
N LYS A 124 8.57 11.15 3.79
CA LYS A 124 8.63 12.40 4.58
C LYS A 124 7.57 12.45 5.66
N VAL A 125 6.37 11.98 5.35
CA VAL A 125 5.23 11.93 6.26
C VAL A 125 5.55 10.99 7.43
N LEU A 126 6.02 9.77 7.17
CA LEU A 126 6.38 8.80 8.20
C LEU A 126 7.52 9.30 9.10
N LYS A 127 8.60 9.85 8.51
CA LYS A 127 9.72 10.49 9.26
C LYS A 127 9.31 11.71 10.09
N LYS A 128 8.14 12.30 9.82
CA LYS A 128 7.56 13.37 10.64
C LYS A 128 6.70 12.84 11.77
N LEU A 129 5.95 11.74 11.58
CA LEU A 129 5.21 11.07 12.64
C LEU A 129 6.08 10.58 13.77
N GLU A 130 7.18 9.91 13.40
CA GLU A 130 8.26 9.41 14.28
C GLU A 130 8.79 10.51 15.22
N ARG A 131 8.73 11.77 14.80
CA ARG A 131 9.13 12.96 15.57
C ARG A 131 7.98 13.64 16.31
N GLN A 132 6.73 13.31 16.00
CA GLN A 132 5.52 13.90 16.60
C GLN A 132 4.83 13.00 17.62
N PHE A 133 5.00 11.69 17.51
CA PHE A 133 4.33 10.68 18.32
C PHE A 133 5.38 9.77 18.96
N ASN A 134 5.66 9.98 20.25
CA ASN A 134 6.58 9.13 20.99
C ASN A 134 6.11 7.67 20.95
N GLY A 135 7.02 6.75 20.61
CA GLY A 135 6.71 5.33 20.40
C GLY A 135 6.13 4.98 19.01
N PHE A 136 5.90 5.93 18.10
CA PHE A 136 5.50 5.60 16.73
C PHE A 136 6.68 5.00 15.95
N LYS A 137 6.62 3.69 15.71
CA LYS A 137 7.53 2.95 14.82
C LYS A 137 6.79 2.51 13.56
N TYR A 138 7.50 2.34 12.46
CA TYR A 138 6.93 1.95 11.17
C TYR A 138 7.93 1.16 10.31
N SER A 139 7.38 0.42 9.35
CA SER A 139 8.12 -0.15 8.22
C SER A 139 7.50 0.36 6.93
N ASN A 140 8.32 0.87 6.01
CA ASN A 140 7.92 1.34 4.69
C ASN A 140 8.62 0.49 3.63
N PHE A 141 7.95 -0.58 3.18
CA PHE A 141 8.44 -1.46 2.12
C PHE A 141 8.44 -0.75 0.76
N ASP A 142 9.58 -0.75 0.05
CA ASP A 142 9.63 -0.24 -1.33
C ASP A 142 9.14 -1.30 -2.32
N PHE A 143 7.81 -1.42 -2.36
CA PHE A 143 7.11 -2.22 -3.36
C PHE A 143 7.45 -1.78 -4.80
N TYR A 144 7.66 -0.49 -5.05
CA TYR A 144 7.91 0.00 -6.41
C TYR A 144 9.22 -0.54 -6.96
N THR A 145 10.33 -0.40 -6.21
CA THR A 145 11.62 -0.95 -6.63
C THR A 145 11.59 -2.48 -6.62
N SER A 146 11.00 -3.10 -5.59
CA SER A 146 10.91 -4.56 -5.47
C SER A 146 10.11 -5.23 -6.60
N HIS A 147 9.09 -4.56 -7.14
CA HIS A 147 8.29 -5.04 -8.27
C HIS A 147 8.95 -4.71 -9.62
N SER A 148 9.57 -3.52 -9.75
CA SER A 148 10.30 -3.13 -10.97
C SER A 148 11.49 -4.06 -11.25
N GLU A 149 12.26 -4.43 -10.23
CA GLU A 149 13.34 -5.43 -10.33
C GLU A 149 12.86 -6.77 -10.93
N ARG A 150 11.65 -7.19 -10.56
CA ARG A 150 11.05 -8.44 -11.05
C ARG A 150 10.60 -8.31 -12.50
N ILE A 151 9.98 -7.20 -12.87
CA ILE A 151 9.54 -6.94 -14.26
C ILE A 151 10.75 -6.90 -15.20
N ASN A 152 11.85 -6.27 -14.78
CA ASN A 152 13.07 -6.15 -15.57
C ASN A 152 13.90 -7.44 -15.61
N HIS A 153 13.85 -8.25 -14.56
CA HIS A 153 14.67 -9.46 -14.39
C HIS A 153 13.84 -10.68 -13.96
N PRO A 154 12.77 -11.08 -14.66
CA PRO A 154 11.80 -12.05 -14.14
C PRO A 154 12.43 -13.43 -13.88
N THR A 155 13.36 -13.86 -14.75
CA THR A 155 14.08 -15.14 -14.62
C THR A 155 14.98 -15.22 -13.39
N LYS A 156 15.52 -14.08 -12.90
CA LYS A 156 16.29 -13.98 -11.64
C LYS A 156 15.45 -14.36 -10.40
N TYR A 157 14.12 -14.27 -10.51
CA TYR A 157 13.16 -14.51 -9.43
C TYR A 157 12.30 -15.77 -9.64
N GLY A 158 12.63 -16.60 -10.65
CA GLY A 158 11.88 -17.81 -10.99
C GLY A 158 10.62 -17.59 -11.82
N SER A 159 10.39 -16.37 -12.32
CA SER A 159 9.18 -16.00 -13.06
C SER A 159 9.43 -15.83 -14.56
N LYS A 160 8.37 -16.05 -15.35
CA LYS A 160 8.21 -15.61 -16.73
C LYS A 160 7.49 -14.25 -16.73
N CYS A 161 7.79 -13.39 -17.72
CA CYS A 161 6.92 -12.24 -17.99
C CYS A 161 5.66 -12.73 -18.71
N GLY A 162 4.51 -12.11 -18.44
CA GLY A 162 3.27 -12.38 -19.17
C GLY A 162 3.44 -12.05 -20.66
N LEU A 163 2.98 -12.94 -21.55
CA LEU A 163 3.05 -12.71 -22.99
C LEU A 163 2.02 -11.66 -23.42
N ASN A 164 2.22 -11.04 -24.59
CA ASN A 164 1.35 -10.01 -25.17
C ASN A 164 -0.04 -10.52 -25.63
N LYS A 165 -0.52 -11.63 -25.06
CA LYS A 165 -1.82 -12.24 -25.32
C LYS A 165 -2.39 -12.82 -24.03
N PHE A 166 -3.70 -12.75 -23.88
CA PHE A 166 -4.44 -13.40 -22.81
C PHE A 166 -4.60 -14.91 -23.08
N GLU A 167 -3.49 -15.65 -23.00
CA GLU A 167 -3.45 -17.11 -23.05
C GLU A 167 -3.34 -17.64 -21.59
N LEU A 168 -4.16 -18.62 -21.22
CA LEU A 168 -4.11 -19.25 -19.89
C LEU A 168 -2.84 -20.10 -19.76
N CYS A 169 -2.28 -20.18 -18.56
CA CYS A 169 -1.12 -21.01 -18.25
C CYS A 169 -1.49 -22.13 -17.26
N ASP A 170 -0.81 -23.28 -17.38
CA ASP A 170 -1.05 -24.45 -16.53
C ASP A 170 -0.58 -24.25 -15.07
N ASN A 171 0.35 -23.31 -14.86
CA ASN A 171 0.95 -23.01 -13.56
C ASN A 171 1.19 -21.50 -13.40
N ALA A 172 0.28 -20.80 -12.70
CA ALA A 172 0.36 -19.36 -12.50
C ALA A 172 1.59 -18.91 -11.68
N SER A 173 2.11 -19.75 -10.79
CA SER A 173 3.26 -19.43 -9.94
C SER A 173 4.59 -19.34 -10.72
N GLU A 174 4.64 -19.82 -11.96
CA GLU A 174 5.74 -19.61 -12.91
C GLU A 174 5.71 -18.22 -13.58
N TYR A 175 4.68 -17.40 -13.35
CA TYR A 175 4.49 -16.10 -14.01
C TYR A 175 4.58 -14.94 -13.01
N LEU A 176 4.96 -13.77 -13.49
CA LEU A 176 5.09 -12.59 -12.62
C LEU A 176 3.73 -12.01 -12.20
N PHE A 177 2.75 -12.10 -13.10
CA PHE A 177 1.39 -11.62 -12.90
C PHE A 177 0.38 -12.77 -13.02
N PHE A 178 -0.71 -12.68 -12.26
CA PHE A 178 -1.89 -13.54 -12.36
C PHE A 178 -2.87 -13.03 -13.44
N ASP A 179 -2.98 -11.70 -13.60
CA ASP A 179 -3.76 -11.05 -14.66
C ASP A 179 -2.94 -9.93 -15.34
N GLY A 180 -3.58 -8.92 -15.92
CA GLY A 180 -2.86 -7.81 -16.56
C GLY A 180 -2.12 -6.84 -15.62
N ILE A 181 -2.38 -6.89 -14.30
CA ILE A 181 -1.81 -5.95 -13.31
C ILE A 181 -1.49 -6.56 -11.93
N HIS A 182 -2.18 -7.63 -11.51
CA HIS A 182 -1.99 -8.21 -10.18
C HIS A 182 -0.87 -9.27 -10.18
N PRO A 183 0.08 -9.24 -9.22
CA PRO A 183 1.13 -10.25 -9.13
C PRO A 183 0.60 -11.67 -8.90
N ALA A 184 1.38 -12.67 -9.30
CA ALA A 184 1.09 -14.08 -8.95
C ALA A 184 1.29 -14.35 -7.45
N ASP A 185 0.77 -15.48 -6.98
CA ASP A 185 0.81 -15.90 -5.57
C ASP A 185 2.25 -16.07 -5.03
N GLU A 186 3.14 -16.68 -5.81
CA GLU A 186 4.56 -16.80 -5.46
C GLU A 186 5.28 -15.44 -5.47
N VAL A 187 4.86 -14.48 -6.31
CA VAL A 187 5.40 -13.12 -6.25
C VAL A 187 4.94 -12.41 -4.97
N HIS A 188 3.67 -12.61 -4.55
CA HIS A 188 3.19 -12.18 -3.24
C HIS A 188 3.94 -12.86 -2.08
N ASN A 189 4.25 -14.15 -2.17
CA ASN A 189 5.07 -14.89 -1.20
C ASN A 189 6.47 -14.27 -1.06
N GLN A 190 7.13 -13.96 -2.18
CA GLN A 190 8.45 -13.32 -2.14
C GLN A 190 8.40 -11.87 -1.63
N PHE A 191 7.33 -11.11 -1.90
CA PHE A 191 7.13 -9.80 -1.26
C PHE A 191 6.88 -9.92 0.25
N ALA A 192 6.11 -10.92 0.71
CA ALA A 192 5.88 -11.15 2.13
C ALA A 192 7.18 -11.48 2.89
N LYS A 193 8.07 -12.29 2.29
CA LYS A 193 9.42 -12.57 2.83
C LYS A 193 10.27 -11.30 2.97
N LEU A 194 10.26 -10.41 1.97
CA LEU A 194 11.00 -9.14 2.00
C LEU A 194 10.40 -8.13 2.99
N LEU A 195 9.07 -8.04 3.10
CA LEU A 195 8.37 -7.21 4.08
C LEU A 195 8.65 -7.67 5.51
N TRP A 196 8.66 -9.00 5.74
CA TRP A 196 8.89 -9.61 7.04
C TRP A 196 10.31 -9.34 7.55
N SER A 197 11.33 -9.76 6.80
CA SER A 197 12.73 -9.74 7.27
C SER A 197 13.74 -9.41 6.17
N GLY A 198 13.38 -8.51 5.26
CA GLY A 198 14.31 -7.94 4.28
C GLY A 198 15.35 -7.02 4.90
N ASN A 199 16.39 -6.70 4.11
CA ASN A 199 17.35 -5.64 4.40
C ASN A 199 16.62 -4.28 4.52
N PRO A 200 17.00 -3.39 5.46
CA PRO A 200 16.61 -1.97 5.48
C PRO A 200 16.51 -1.27 4.11
N ASP A 201 17.34 -1.62 3.13
CA ASP A 201 17.30 -1.10 1.75
C ASP A 201 15.99 -1.41 0.99
N VAL A 202 15.31 -2.53 1.30
CA VAL A 202 13.99 -2.88 0.71
C VAL A 202 12.82 -2.47 1.59
N GLY A 203 13.03 -2.23 2.88
CA GLY A 203 11.99 -1.76 3.80
C GLY A 203 12.54 -1.37 5.17
N GLY A 204 12.20 -0.17 5.64
CA GLY A 204 12.71 0.36 6.90
C GLY A 204 11.88 1.54 7.45
N PRO A 205 12.30 2.16 8.57
CA PRO A 205 13.56 1.91 9.30
C PRO A 205 13.62 0.56 10.03
N TYR A 206 12.47 -0.04 10.35
CA TYR A 206 12.36 -1.38 10.94
C TYR A 206 11.85 -2.41 9.93
N SER A 207 12.22 -3.68 10.09
CA SER A 207 11.53 -4.80 9.41
C SER A 207 10.21 -5.11 10.11
N VAL A 208 9.24 -5.72 9.43
CA VAL A 208 7.97 -6.08 10.09
C VAL A 208 8.18 -7.13 11.18
N LYS A 209 9.15 -8.04 11.02
CA LYS A 209 9.59 -8.96 12.08
C LYS A 209 10.04 -8.20 13.32
N THR A 210 10.88 -7.17 13.16
CA THR A 210 11.34 -6.33 14.28
C THR A 210 10.19 -5.64 15.00
N LEU A 211 9.17 -5.17 14.27
CA LEU A 211 7.98 -4.54 14.85
C LEU A 211 6.99 -5.52 15.52
N PHE A 212 7.21 -6.83 15.37
CA PHE A 212 6.36 -7.89 15.91
C PHE A 212 7.02 -8.64 17.09
N GLU A 213 8.35 -8.53 17.24
CA GLU A 213 9.14 -9.17 18.30
C GLU A 213 9.52 -8.21 19.44
N GLU A 214 8.93 -7.00 19.47
CA GLU A 214 9.07 -5.96 20.50
C GLU A 214 7.93 -5.93 21.53
#